data_AF-A0A517R2M7-F1
#
_entry.id   AF-A0A517R2M7-F1
#
_cell.length_a   1.000
_cell.length_b   1.000
_cell.length_c   1.000
_cell.angle_alpha   90.00
_cell.angle_beta   90.00
_cell.angle_gamma   90.00
#
_symmetry.space_group_name_H-M   'P 1'
#
loop_
_entity.id
_entity.type
_entity.pdbx_description
1 polymer ?
#
loop_
_entity_poly.entity_id
_entity_poly.type
_entity_poly.pdbx_seq_one_letter_code
_entity_poly.pdbx_strand_id
1 'polypeptide(L)'
;MPESILQLAVLLTGLAVYSVITLVTDIRYHRIPNKVTVPMFAAGWIYQLAFAGLPGLADGGLGFLAGFGILFILWMIGAAGGGDVKLMGGLSVWLGWQPTLIVLAISVPLVVFFGLARLAFNWMQKLFSGASDDESPTAPKRASTRVMPFAVPVALAVWTFVGWSTYLQLATG
;
A
#
# COMPACT_ATOMS: atom_id res chain seq x y z
N MET A 1 -10.16 -6.67 28.43
CA MET A 1 -8.77 -6.68 28.91
C MET A 1 -7.93 -7.70 28.13
N PRO A 2 -8.12 -9.05 28.21
CA PRO A 2 -7.29 -10.00 27.44
C PRO A 2 -7.71 -10.17 25.98
N GLU A 3 -9.01 -10.21 25.69
CA GLU A 3 -9.59 -10.34 24.33
C GLU A 3 -9.10 -9.23 23.39
N SER A 4 -9.06 -7.99 23.89
CA SER A 4 -8.59 -6.81 23.16
C SER A 4 -7.09 -6.85 22.87
N ILE A 5 -6.28 -7.37 23.80
CA ILE A 5 -4.84 -7.52 23.60
C ILE A 5 -4.55 -8.60 22.57
N LEU A 6 -5.30 -9.71 22.60
CA LEU A 6 -5.14 -10.80 21.65
C LEU A 6 -5.51 -10.35 20.23
N GLN A 7 -6.63 -9.65 20.08
CA GLN A 7 -7.05 -9.05 18.81
C GLN A 7 -5.95 -8.13 18.25
N LEU A 8 -5.42 -7.22 19.08
CA LEU A 8 -4.36 -6.31 18.69
C LEU A 8 -3.09 -7.08 18.29
N ALA A 9 -2.66 -8.06 19.08
CA ALA A 9 -1.46 -8.85 18.77
C ALA A 9 -1.59 -9.59 17.44
N VAL A 10 -2.76 -10.18 17.15
CA VAL A 10 -3.02 -10.87 15.87
C VAL A 10 -2.99 -9.88 14.71
N LEU A 11 -3.65 -8.72 14.85
CA LEU A 11 -3.64 -7.65 13.85
C LEU A 11 -2.20 -7.18 13.57
N LEU A 12 -1.46 -6.83 14.62
CA LEU A 12 -0.07 -6.34 14.52
C LEU A 12 0.82 -7.37 13.83
N THR A 13 0.72 -8.64 14.23
CA THR A 13 1.55 -9.70 13.66
C THR A 13 1.22 -9.92 12.19
N GLY A 14 -0.07 -9.98 11.83
CA GLY A 14 -0.51 -10.13 10.44
C GLY A 14 -0.04 -8.98 9.55
N LEU A 15 -0.24 -7.74 10.00
CA LEU A 15 0.22 -6.53 9.33
C LEU A 15 1.75 -6.52 9.17
N ALA A 16 2.48 -6.89 10.22
CA ALA A 16 3.93 -6.91 10.21
C ALA A 16 4.48 -7.89 9.19
N VAL A 17 4.01 -9.14 9.25
CA VAL A 17 4.42 -10.21 8.34
C VAL A 17 4.12 -9.82 6.91
N TYR A 18 2.91 -9.31 6.64
CA TYR A 18 2.53 -8.91 5.30
C TYR A 18 3.35 -7.72 4.78
N SER A 19 3.56 -6.70 5.61
CA SER A 19 4.35 -5.52 5.25
C SER A 19 5.82 -5.87 4.99
N VAL A 20 6.41 -6.75 5.81
CA VAL A 20 7.79 -7.20 5.62
C VAL A 20 7.93 -8.03 4.35
N ILE A 21 7.03 -8.98 4.10
CA ILE A 21 7.09 -9.81 2.89
C ILE A 21 6.91 -8.95 1.64
N THR A 22 5.92 -8.04 1.65
CA THR A 22 5.69 -7.15 0.51
C THR A 22 6.87 -6.21 0.29
N LEU A 23 7.44 -5.62 1.33
CA LEU A 23 8.64 -4.77 1.25
C LEU A 23 9.86 -5.53 0.70
N VAL A 24 10.16 -6.72 1.24
CA VAL A 24 11.29 -7.53 0.78
C VAL A 24 11.11 -7.94 -0.68
N THR A 25 9.89 -8.32 -1.06
CA THR A 25 9.62 -8.76 -2.44
C THR A 25 9.59 -7.60 -3.42
N ASP A 26 9.12 -6.42 -3.00
CA ASP A 26 9.11 -5.20 -3.79
C ASP A 26 10.54 -4.67 -4.02
N ILE A 27 11.42 -4.75 -3.01
CA ILE A 27 12.85 -4.42 -3.15
C ILE A 27 13.58 -5.42 -4.05
N ARG A 28 13.32 -6.73 -3.88
CA ARG A 28 14.11 -7.78 -4.54
C ARG A 28 13.67 -8.10 -5.96
N TYR A 29 12.37 -8.02 -6.22
CA TYR A 29 11.77 -8.46 -7.50
C TYR A 29 10.91 -7.38 -8.17
N HIS A 30 10.72 -6.22 -7.53
CA HIS A 30 9.88 -5.11 -8.02
C HIS A 30 8.47 -5.54 -8.45
N ARG A 31 7.97 -6.62 -7.83
CA ARG A 31 6.66 -7.19 -8.09
C ARG A 31 6.13 -7.79 -6.80
N ILE A 32 4.92 -7.41 -6.45
CA ILE A 32 4.20 -8.02 -5.32
C ILE A 32 3.49 -9.29 -5.82
N PRO A 33 3.88 -10.49 -5.33
CA PRO A 33 3.33 -11.75 -5.80
C PRO A 33 1.94 -11.97 -5.24
N ASN A 34 0.98 -12.29 -6.12
CA ASN A 34 -0.39 -12.65 -5.73
C ASN A 34 -0.45 -13.81 -4.73
N LYS A 35 0.56 -14.69 -4.76
CA LYS A 35 0.69 -15.84 -3.83
C LYS A 35 0.78 -15.42 -2.36
N VAL A 36 1.17 -14.18 -2.06
CA VAL A 36 1.21 -13.65 -0.68
C VAL A 36 -0.03 -12.79 -0.41
N THR A 37 -0.43 -11.99 -1.40
CA THR A 37 -1.56 -11.07 -1.28
C THR A 37 -2.88 -11.80 -1.07
N VAL A 38 -3.12 -12.88 -1.82
CA VAL A 38 -4.38 -13.64 -1.76
C VAL A 38 -4.56 -14.35 -0.41
N PRO A 39 -3.55 -15.08 0.13
CA PRO A 39 -3.67 -15.64 1.47
C PRO A 39 -3.86 -14.58 2.55
N MET A 40 -3.15 -13.46 2.48
CA MET A 40 -3.34 -12.40 3.48
C MET A 40 -4.70 -11.73 3.37
N PHE A 41 -5.22 -11.53 2.17
CA PHE A 41 -6.59 -11.06 1.97
C PHE A 41 -7.59 -12.02 2.62
N ALA A 42 -7.48 -13.33 2.36
CA ALA A 42 -8.36 -14.35 2.95
C ALA A 42 -8.24 -14.39 4.48
N ALA A 43 -7.02 -14.32 5.02
CA ALA A 43 -6.78 -14.30 6.46
C ALA A 43 -7.34 -13.04 7.14
N GLY A 44 -7.40 -11.90 6.44
CA GLY A 44 -8.05 -10.68 6.95
C GLY A 44 -9.55 -10.84 7.14
N TRP A 45 -10.21 -11.55 6.22
CA TRP A 45 -11.63 -11.89 6.36
C TRP A 45 -11.89 -12.83 7.53
N ILE A 46 -11.02 -13.83 7.72
CA ILE A 46 -11.09 -14.74 8.87
C ILE A 46 -10.90 -13.95 10.17
N TYR A 47 -9.95 -13.01 10.21
CA TYR A 47 -9.73 -12.12 11.35
C TYR A 47 -10.97 -11.28 11.65
N GLN A 48 -11.55 -10.61 10.65
CA GLN A 48 -12.75 -9.80 10.83
C GLN A 48 -13.94 -10.63 11.35
N LEU A 49 -14.14 -11.82 10.79
CA LEU A 49 -15.19 -12.73 11.24
C LEU A 49 -14.96 -13.24 12.67
N ALA A 50 -13.72 -13.56 13.03
CA ALA A 50 -13.38 -14.14 14.33
C ALA A 50 -13.48 -13.13 15.47
N PHE A 51 -13.07 -11.88 15.26
CA PHE A 51 -13.00 -10.86 16.32
C PHE A 51 -14.18 -9.88 16.33
N ALA A 52 -14.79 -9.63 15.16
CA ALA A 52 -15.87 -8.65 15.02
C ALA A 52 -17.17 -9.25 14.43
N GLY A 53 -17.20 -10.54 14.10
CA GLY A 53 -18.38 -11.24 13.61
C GLY A 53 -18.87 -10.73 12.24
N LEU A 54 -20.18 -10.82 12.01
CA LEU A 54 -20.82 -10.34 10.77
C LEU A 54 -20.61 -8.83 10.53
N PRO A 55 -20.70 -7.94 11.55
CA PRO A 55 -20.38 -6.52 11.36
C PRO A 55 -18.93 -6.28 10.88
N GLY A 56 -17.97 -7.09 11.37
CA GLY A 56 -16.58 -7.05 10.94
C GLY A 56 -16.39 -7.33 9.45
N LEU A 57 -17.21 -8.20 8.86
CA LEU A 57 -17.17 -8.44 7.41
C LEU A 57 -17.58 -7.18 6.62
N ALA A 58 -18.63 -6.47 7.06
CA ALA A 58 -19.02 -5.23 6.41
C ALA A 58 -17.91 -4.16 6.52
N ASP A 59 -17.30 -4.05 7.70
CA ASP A 59 -16.18 -3.14 7.93
C ASP A 59 -14.95 -3.46 7.06
N GLY A 60 -14.52 -4.73 7.03
CA GLY A 60 -13.44 -5.20 6.18
C GLY A 60 -13.73 -5.03 4.68
N GLY A 61 -14.99 -5.20 4.27
CA GLY A 61 -15.43 -4.98 2.89
C GLY A 61 -15.41 -3.51 2.48
N LEU A 62 -15.86 -2.62 3.35
CA LEU A 62 -15.76 -1.17 3.13
C LEU A 62 -14.30 -0.72 3.13
N GLY A 63 -13.47 -1.26 4.01
CA GLY A 63 -12.03 -1.06 4.01
C GLY A 63 -11.40 -1.49 2.68
N PHE A 64 -11.68 -2.71 2.21
CA PHE A 64 -11.22 -3.17 0.92
C PHE A 64 -11.66 -2.24 -0.23
N LEU A 65 -12.93 -1.86 -0.26
CA LEU A 65 -13.45 -0.99 -1.31
C LEU A 65 -12.76 0.38 -1.29
N ALA A 66 -12.54 0.96 -0.11
CA ALA A 66 -11.82 2.21 0.03
C ALA A 66 -10.35 2.07 -0.40
N GLY A 67 -9.61 1.12 0.17
CA GLY A 67 -8.19 0.89 -0.12
C GLY A 67 -7.89 0.46 -1.54
N PHE A 68 -8.46 -0.67 -1.94
CA PHE A 68 -8.29 -1.21 -3.28
C PHE A 68 -8.94 -0.31 -4.33
N GLY A 69 -10.18 0.12 -4.12
CA GLY A 69 -10.93 0.89 -5.12
C GLY A 69 -10.27 2.24 -5.44
N ILE A 70 -9.88 3.02 -4.43
CA ILE A 70 -9.25 4.32 -4.64
C ILE A 70 -7.91 4.18 -5.36
N LEU A 71 -7.05 3.25 -4.90
CA LEU A 71 -5.74 3.05 -5.55
C LEU A 71 -5.86 2.39 -6.92
N PHE A 72 -6.87 1.55 -7.14
CA PHE A 72 -7.13 0.98 -8.46
C PHE A 72 -7.50 2.07 -9.47
N ILE A 73 -8.33 3.05 -9.09
CA ILE A 73 -8.62 4.21 -9.94
C ILE A 73 -7.34 5.01 -10.23
N LEU A 74 -6.51 5.26 -9.22
CA LEU A 74 -5.23 5.94 -9.41
C LEU A 74 -4.27 5.15 -10.32
N TRP A 75 -4.26 3.82 -10.22
CA TRP A 75 -3.49 2.94 -11.10
C TRP A 75 -3.99 2.98 -12.55
N MET A 76 -5.31 3.00 -12.76
CA MET A 76 -5.89 3.12 -14.11
C MET A 76 -5.49 4.43 -14.81
N ILE A 77 -5.35 5.52 -14.06
CA ILE A 77 -4.90 6.83 -14.57
C ILE A 77 -3.36 6.89 -14.68
N GLY A 78 -2.65 5.84 -14.24
CA GLY A 78 -1.19 5.75 -14.28
C GLY A 78 -0.48 6.50 -13.15
N ALA A 79 -1.21 6.96 -12.13
CA ALA A 79 -0.69 7.72 -11.00
C ALA A 79 -0.15 6.82 -9.86
N ALA A 80 -0.57 5.55 -9.79
CA ALA A 80 -0.12 4.57 -8.79
C ALA A 80 0.44 3.30 -9.44
N GLY A 81 1.27 2.54 -8.72
CA GLY A 81 1.79 1.25 -9.17
C GLY A 81 0.81 0.11 -8.91
N GLY A 82 0.76 -0.89 -9.80
CA GLY A 82 -0.12 -2.06 -9.61
C GLY A 82 0.26 -2.95 -8.43
N GLY A 83 1.48 -2.79 -7.90
CA GLY A 83 1.90 -3.37 -6.63
C GLY A 83 1.15 -2.74 -5.45
N ASP A 84 1.08 -1.41 -5.39
CA ASP A 84 0.49 -0.67 -4.28
C ASP A 84 -1.01 -0.97 -4.12
N VAL A 85 -1.71 -1.11 -5.25
CA VAL A 85 -3.12 -1.53 -5.28
C VAL A 85 -3.31 -2.88 -4.61
N LYS A 86 -2.43 -3.85 -4.92
CA LYS A 86 -2.48 -5.19 -4.32
C LYS A 86 -2.15 -5.15 -2.83
N LEU A 87 -1.11 -4.39 -2.48
CA LEU A 87 -0.70 -4.21 -1.09
C LEU A 87 -1.88 -3.69 -0.27
N MET A 88 -2.45 -2.56 -0.67
CA MET A 88 -3.56 -1.93 0.04
C MET A 88 -4.84 -2.75 -0.01
N GLY A 89 -5.12 -3.47 -1.08
CA GLY A 89 -6.25 -4.41 -1.11
C GLY A 89 -6.16 -5.48 -0.02
N GLY A 90 -4.99 -6.09 0.17
CA GLY A 90 -4.77 -7.05 1.26
C GLY A 90 -4.83 -6.39 2.63
N LEU A 91 -4.19 -5.24 2.79
CA LEU A 91 -4.02 -4.54 4.08
C LEU A 91 -5.34 -3.97 4.63
N SER A 92 -6.20 -3.46 3.74
CA SER A 92 -7.40 -2.72 4.14
C SER A 92 -8.50 -3.59 4.74
N VAL A 93 -8.54 -4.88 4.40
CA VAL A 93 -9.49 -5.83 5.03
C VAL A 93 -9.19 -6.03 6.51
N TRP A 94 -7.91 -6.10 6.87
CA TRP A 94 -7.47 -6.25 8.25
C TRP A 94 -7.75 -5.01 9.08
N LEU A 95 -7.51 -3.85 8.48
CA LEU A 95 -7.65 -2.56 9.14
C LEU A 95 -9.14 -2.19 9.34
N GLY A 96 -10.00 -2.47 8.36
CA GLY A 96 -11.36 -1.91 8.33
C GLY A 96 -11.39 -0.51 7.70
N TRP A 97 -12.56 0.11 7.59
CA TRP A 97 -12.73 1.30 6.73
C TRP A 97 -12.09 2.56 7.30
N GLN A 98 -12.26 2.83 8.61
CA GLN A 98 -11.75 4.06 9.24
C GLN A 98 -10.22 4.19 9.15
N PRO A 99 -9.43 3.22 9.66
CA PRO A 99 -7.98 3.29 9.56
C PRO A 99 -7.49 3.23 8.11
N THR A 100 -8.17 2.51 7.22
CA THR A 100 -7.82 2.50 5.79
C THR A 100 -7.90 3.90 5.18
N LEU A 101 -8.96 4.66 5.48
CA LEU A 101 -9.09 6.03 4.98
C LEU A 101 -7.99 6.95 5.51
N ILE A 102 -7.59 6.80 6.78
CA ILE A 102 -6.49 7.58 7.37
C ILE A 102 -5.18 7.26 6.65
N VAL A 103 -4.89 5.97 6.45
CA VAL A 103 -3.68 5.54 5.73
C VAL A 103 -3.66 6.12 4.31
N LEU A 104 -4.78 6.04 3.58
CA LEU A 104 -4.90 6.62 2.24
C LEU A 104 -4.73 8.14 2.25
N ALA A 105 -5.37 8.84 3.19
CA ALA A 105 -5.29 10.30 3.27
C ALA A 105 -3.87 10.80 3.50
N ILE A 106 -3.02 10.01 4.18
CA ILE A 106 -1.61 10.32 4.39
C ILE A 106 -0.77 9.85 3.19
N SER A 107 -0.99 8.64 2.70
CA SER A 107 -0.12 8.03 1.68
C SER A 107 -0.35 8.62 0.29
N VAL A 108 -1.59 8.90 -0.11
CA VAL A 108 -1.92 9.37 -1.46
C VAL A 108 -1.26 10.71 -1.79
N PRO A 109 -1.32 11.75 -0.93
CA PRO A 109 -0.62 13.01 -1.20
C PRO A 109 0.90 12.83 -1.32
N LEU A 110 1.51 11.99 -0.48
CA LEU A 110 2.95 11.69 -0.56
C LEU A 110 3.28 11.02 -1.90
N VAL A 111 2.48 10.02 -2.31
CA VAL A 111 2.64 9.31 -3.58
C VAL A 111 2.55 10.27 -4.76
N VAL A 112 1.53 11.13 -4.78
CA VAL A 112 1.33 12.14 -5.82
C VAL A 112 2.49 13.13 -5.84
N PHE A 113 2.93 13.62 -4.69
CA PHE A 113 4.05 14.57 -4.58
C PHE A 113 5.35 13.99 -5.14
N PHE A 114 5.74 12.78 -4.73
CA PHE A 114 6.95 12.12 -5.25
C PHE A 114 6.82 11.79 -6.75
N GLY A 115 5.63 11.41 -7.21
CA GLY A 115 5.34 11.19 -8.63
C GLY A 115 5.56 12.45 -9.47
N LEU A 116 4.99 13.59 -9.04
CA LEU A 116 5.14 14.89 -9.70
C LEU A 116 6.59 15.39 -9.66
N ALA A 117 7.28 15.28 -8.51
CA ALA A 117 8.67 15.68 -8.38
C ALA A 117 9.57 14.90 -9.35
N ARG A 118 9.33 13.60 -9.54
CA ARG A 118 10.06 12.77 -10.50
C ARG A 118 9.78 13.19 -11.95
N LEU A 119 8.53 13.47 -12.29
CA LEU A 119 8.17 13.96 -13.62
C LEU A 119 8.84 15.31 -13.91
N ALA A 120 8.82 16.23 -12.95
CA ALA A 120 9.50 17.52 -13.04
C ALA A 120 11.01 17.35 -13.19
N PHE A 121 11.63 16.45 -12.42
CA PHE A 121 13.07 16.18 -12.53
C PHE A 121 13.45 15.59 -13.90
N ASN A 122 12.68 14.65 -14.42
CA ASN A 122 12.89 14.09 -15.75
C ASN A 122 12.72 15.16 -16.85
N TRP A 123 11.71 16.03 -16.72
CA TRP A 123 11.50 17.16 -17.64
C TRP A 123 12.66 18.17 -17.57
N MET A 124 13.11 18.50 -16.36
CA MET A 124 14.24 19.38 -16.11
C MET A 124 15.53 18.82 -16.73
N GLN A 125 15.80 17.53 -16.52
CA GLN A 125 16.93 16.84 -17.13
C GLN A 125 16.88 16.92 -18.66
N LYS A 126 15.72 16.68 -19.28
CA LYS A 126 15.55 16.82 -20.75
C LYS A 126 15.87 18.23 -21.24
N LEU A 127 15.45 19.25 -20.49
CA LEU A 127 15.70 20.66 -20.82
C LEU A 127 17.19 21.01 -20.73
N PHE A 128 17.90 20.49 -19.73
CA PHE A 128 19.34 20.70 -19.55
C PHE A 128 20.22 19.79 -20.41
N SER A 129 19.74 18.61 -20.83
CA SER A 129 20.54 17.66 -21.60
C SER A 129 20.67 18.00 -23.09
N GLY A 130 20.02 19.07 -23.59
CA GLY A 130 20.22 19.57 -24.96
C GLY A 130 20.13 18.49 -26.04
N ALA A 131 19.32 17.45 -25.82
CA ALA A 131 19.27 16.29 -26.69
C ALA A 131 18.41 16.63 -27.91
N SER A 132 19.08 17.02 -29.00
CA SER A 132 18.52 16.97 -30.35
C SER A 132 18.09 15.54 -30.65
N ASP A 133 16.81 15.37 -30.99
CA ASP A 133 16.24 14.12 -31.46
C ASP A 133 16.99 13.65 -32.71
N ASP A 134 17.95 12.74 -32.52
CA ASP A 134 18.47 11.90 -33.59
C ASP A 134 18.49 10.46 -33.09
N GLU A 135 17.32 9.80 -33.15
CA GLU A 135 17.25 8.34 -33.01
C GLU A 135 16.36 7.75 -34.10
N SER A 136 17.06 7.15 -35.08
CA SER A 136 16.56 6.32 -36.18
C SER A 136 15.57 5.22 -35.74
N PRO A 137 14.61 4.82 -36.60
CA PRO A 137 13.56 3.88 -36.27
C PRO A 137 14.04 2.42 -36.37
N THR A 138 14.87 1.94 -35.44
CA THR A 138 15.14 0.50 -35.32
C THR A 138 15.33 0.05 -33.88
N ALA A 139 14.52 -0.94 -33.51
CA ALA A 139 14.46 -1.71 -32.26
C ALA A 139 13.58 -1.10 -31.14
N PRO A 140 12.51 -1.80 -30.70
CA PRO A 140 11.75 -1.39 -29.53
C PRO A 140 12.62 -1.61 -28.30
N LYS A 141 13.23 -0.54 -27.78
CA LYS A 141 13.78 -0.53 -26.42
C LYS A 141 12.61 -0.83 -25.48
N ARG A 142 12.54 -2.07 -24.97
CA ARG A 142 11.67 -2.44 -23.85
C ARG A 142 12.07 -1.56 -22.66
N ALA A 143 11.45 -0.39 -22.58
CA ALA A 143 11.56 0.50 -21.45
C ALA A 143 10.97 -0.23 -20.26
N SER A 144 11.82 -0.87 -19.44
CA SER A 144 11.45 -1.16 -18.07
C SER A 144 11.38 0.20 -17.39
N THR A 145 10.21 0.84 -17.45
CA THR A 145 9.86 1.97 -16.61
C THR A 145 10.05 1.50 -15.17
N ARG A 146 11.22 1.81 -14.61
CA ARG A 146 11.58 1.52 -13.21
C ARG A 146 10.67 2.36 -12.33
N VAL A 147 9.51 1.82 -11.98
CA VAL A 147 8.66 2.35 -10.93
C VAL A 147 9.44 2.15 -9.63
N MET A 148 9.71 3.24 -8.91
CA MET A 148 10.37 3.12 -7.60
C MET A 148 9.40 2.40 -6.65
N PRO A 149 9.90 1.48 -5.81
CA PRO A 149 9.07 0.72 -4.88
C PRO A 149 8.36 1.66 -3.89
N PHE A 150 7.05 1.82 -4.08
CA PHE A 150 6.15 2.65 -3.26
C PHE A 150 5.77 1.98 -1.92
N ALA A 151 6.32 0.79 -1.64
CA ALA A 151 6.14 0.10 -0.37
C ALA A 151 6.69 0.88 0.85
N VAL A 152 7.71 1.73 0.67
CA VAL A 152 8.36 2.42 1.79
C VAL A 152 7.45 3.47 2.45
N PRO A 153 6.82 4.43 1.71
CA PRO A 153 5.86 5.35 2.30
C PRO A 153 4.66 4.66 2.95
N VAL A 154 4.14 3.60 2.32
CA VAL A 154 2.98 2.87 2.86
C VAL A 154 3.33 2.14 4.14
N ALA A 155 4.49 1.47 4.19
CA ALA A 155 4.98 0.83 5.40
C ALA A 155 5.16 1.85 6.54
N LEU A 156 5.78 3.00 6.27
CA LEU A 156 5.95 4.06 7.26
C LEU A 156 4.61 4.57 7.79
N ALA A 157 3.63 4.84 6.92
CA ALA A 157 2.31 5.31 7.33
C ALA A 157 1.57 4.28 8.20
N VAL A 158 1.58 3.00 7.79
CA VAL A 158 0.94 1.91 8.54
C VAL A 158 1.57 1.78 9.92
N TRP A 159 2.89 1.71 10.03
CA TRP A 159 3.56 1.52 11.31
C TRP A 159 3.46 2.74 12.24
N THR A 160 3.44 3.95 11.67
CA THR A 160 3.26 5.18 12.46
C THR A 160 1.84 5.22 13.05
N PHE A 161 0.82 4.94 12.24
CA PHE A 161 -0.56 4.92 12.70
C PHE A 161 -0.80 3.82 13.74
N VAL A 162 -0.33 2.61 13.43
CA VAL A 162 -0.46 1.45 14.30
C VAL A 162 0.26 1.66 15.63
N GLY A 163 1.51 2.16 15.61
CA GLY A 163 2.28 2.47 16.81
C GLY A 163 1.60 3.55 17.67
N TRP A 164 1.09 4.60 17.03
CA TRP A 164 0.35 5.67 17.72
C TRP A 164 -0.95 5.16 18.37
N SER A 165 -1.74 4.38 17.63
CA SER A 165 -3.00 3.80 18.14
C SER A 165 -2.76 2.87 19.33
N THR A 166 -1.66 2.10 19.29
CA THR A 166 -1.27 1.19 20.38
C THR A 166 -0.82 1.97 21.62
N TYR A 167 -0.01 3.02 21.43
CA TYR A 167 0.41 3.90 22.52
C TYR A 167 -0.77 4.53 23.25
N LEU A 168 -1.77 5.04 22.51
CA LEU A 168 -2.96 5.65 23.10
C LEU A 168 -3.80 4.66 23.90
N GLN A 169 -3.93 3.41 23.44
CA GLN A 169 -4.65 2.38 24.18
C GLN A 169 -3.92 1.96 25.46
N LEU A 170 -2.59 1.92 25.46
CA LEU A 170 -1.79 1.64 26.65
C LEU A 170 -1.74 2.82 27.64
N ALA A 171 -1.92 4.05 27.15
CA ALA A 171 -1.91 5.26 27.98
C ALA A 171 -3.28 5.60 28.59
N THR A 172 -4.37 5.05 28.05
CA THR A 172 -5.76 5.35 28.48
C THR A 172 -6.50 4.16 29.08
N GLY A 173 -5.91 2.96 29.08
CA GLY A 173 -6.44 1.74 29.72
C GLY A 173 -5.68 1.36 30.99
#